data_AF-A0A2S1LMG9-F1
#
_entry.id   AF-A0A2S1LMG9-F1
#
_cell.length_a   1.000
_cell.length_b   1.000
_cell.length_c   1.000
_cell.angle_alpha   90.00
_cell.angle_beta   90.00
_cell.angle_gamma   90.00
#
_symmetry.space_group_name_H-M   'P 1'
#
loop_
_entity.id
_entity.type
_entity.pdbx_description
1 polymer ?
#
loop_
_entity_poly.entity_id
_entity_poly.type
_entity_poly.pdbx_seq_one_letter_code
_entity_poly.pdbx_strand_id
1 'polypeptide(L)'
;MLGDAAHRMPPYAGEGVNMAMQDAFELADCLTDPAYPDTDTAIAAFEKQMCNRAAEITQITLAYTAMLHSDDPINKLIALFNGLEENQE
;
A
#
# COMPACT_ATOMS: atom_id res chain seq x y z
N MET A 1 3.45 14.51 3.88
CA MET A 1 2.50 13.93 4.88
C MET A 1 2.78 12.43 5.02
N LEU A 2 2.26 11.71 6.02
CA LEU A 2 2.45 10.25 6.14
C LEU A 2 1.22 9.50 6.70
N GLY A 3 1.16 8.18 6.50
CA GLY A 3 0.08 7.31 6.98
C GLY A 3 -1.29 7.66 6.39
N ASP A 4 -2.37 7.46 7.16
CA ASP A 4 -3.74 7.80 6.77
C ASP A 4 -3.91 9.26 6.30
N ALA A 5 -3.08 10.18 6.78
CA ALA A 5 -3.15 11.56 6.31
C ALA A 5 -2.70 11.67 4.83
N ALA A 6 -1.77 10.83 4.39
CA ALA A 6 -1.22 10.82 3.04
C ALA A 6 -1.96 9.88 2.08
N HIS A 7 -2.39 8.70 2.55
CA HIS A 7 -2.87 7.63 1.65
C HIS A 7 -3.91 6.69 2.29
N ARG A 8 -5.05 7.24 2.67
CA ARG A 8 -6.22 6.45 3.11
C ARG A 8 -6.60 5.34 2.13
N MET A 9 -6.68 4.11 2.64
CA MET A 9 -7.09 2.93 1.90
C MET A 9 -8.12 2.08 2.68
N PRO A 10 -8.96 1.27 2.00
CA PRO A 10 -9.87 0.35 2.68
C PRO A 10 -9.11 -0.66 3.56
N PRO A 11 -9.70 -1.14 4.67
CA PRO A 11 -8.96 -1.94 5.66
C PRO A 11 -8.73 -3.41 5.26
N TYR A 12 -9.20 -3.84 4.08
CA TYR A 12 -9.33 -5.26 3.74
C TYR A 12 -8.00 -5.97 3.42
N ALA A 13 -6.93 -5.23 3.11
CA ALA A 13 -5.58 -5.79 3.05
C ALA A 13 -4.88 -5.80 4.41
N GLY A 14 -5.39 -5.10 5.42
CA GLY A 14 -4.80 -5.06 6.77
C GLY A 14 -3.51 -4.24 6.91
N GLU A 15 -3.02 -3.59 5.85
CA GLU A 15 -1.69 -2.98 5.82
C GLU A 15 -1.60 -1.53 6.33
N GLY A 16 -2.70 -0.89 6.71
CA GLY A 16 -2.73 0.55 6.99
C GLY A 16 -1.72 1.00 8.05
N VAL A 17 -1.66 0.31 9.20
CA VAL A 17 -0.71 0.67 10.29
C VAL A 17 0.73 0.31 9.92
N ASN A 18 0.95 -0.81 9.21
CA ASN A 18 2.29 -1.21 8.77
C ASN A 18 2.87 -0.18 7.81
N MET A 19 2.06 0.29 6.86
CA MET A 19 2.43 1.36 5.95
C MET A 19 2.76 2.66 6.68
N ALA A 20 1.93 3.07 7.65
CA ALA A 20 2.20 4.29 8.43
C ALA A 20 3.52 4.18 9.23
N MET A 21 3.82 3.01 9.80
CA MET A 21 5.09 2.77 10.49
C MET A 21 6.29 2.78 9.51
N GLN A 22 6.13 2.18 8.33
CA GLN A 22 7.15 2.20 7.29
C GLN A 22 7.41 3.63 6.79
N ASP A 23 6.37 4.43 6.61
CA ASP A 23 6.52 5.82 6.21
C ASP A 23 7.33 6.63 7.24
N ALA A 24 7.06 6.43 8.53
CA ALA A 24 7.80 7.11 9.59
C ALA A 24 9.29 6.73 9.58
N PHE A 25 9.59 5.45 9.35
CA PHE A 25 10.97 4.96 9.23
C PHE A 25 11.68 5.57 8.01
N GLU A 26 11.08 5.48 6.82
CA GLU A 26 11.70 5.96 5.57
C GLU A 26 11.85 7.48 5.54
N LEU A 27 10.89 8.23 6.10
CA LEU A 27 11.02 9.66 6.24
C LEU A 27 12.18 10.02 7.19
N ALA A 28 12.32 9.31 8.31
CA ALA A 28 13.45 9.54 9.22
C ALA A 28 14.79 9.21 8.56
N ASP A 29 14.85 8.14 7.76
CA ASP A 29 16.04 7.76 7.00
C ASP A 29 16.40 8.85 5.98
N CYS A 30 15.43 9.28 5.16
CA CYS A 30 15.66 10.37 4.18
C CYS A 30 16.09 11.68 4.84
N LEU A 31 15.50 12.05 5.99
CA LEU A 31 15.84 13.29 6.70
C LEU A 31 17.21 13.25 7.38
N THR A 32 17.79 12.07 7.60
CA THR A 32 19.10 11.90 8.24
C THR A 32 20.20 11.50 7.26
N ASP A 33 19.85 11.21 6.01
CA ASP A 33 20.78 10.85 4.95
C ASP A 33 21.55 12.10 4.43
N PRO A 34 22.90 12.14 4.57
CA PRO A 34 23.72 13.24 4.08
C PRO A 34 23.75 13.36 2.54
N ALA A 35 23.19 12.41 1.80
CA ALA A 35 23.05 12.49 0.35
C ALA A 35 22.06 13.58 -0.09
N TYR A 36 21.13 13.98 0.78
CA TYR A 36 20.18 15.05 0.47
C TYR A 36 20.70 16.41 0.96
N PRO A 37 20.77 17.42 0.07
CA PRO A 37 21.36 18.72 0.40
C PRO A 37 20.46 19.57 1.31
N ASP A 38 19.15 19.30 1.32
CA ASP A 38 18.15 20.02 2.10
C ASP A 38 16.95 19.13 2.42
N THR A 39 16.11 19.63 3.34
CA THR A 39 14.90 18.94 3.80
C THR A 39 13.90 18.71 2.68
N ASP A 40 13.79 19.65 1.74
CA ASP A 40 12.81 19.56 0.64
C ASP A 40 13.16 18.40 -0.30
N THR A 41 14.45 18.24 -0.62
CA THR A 41 14.94 17.15 -1.46
C THR A 41 14.76 15.79 -0.78
N ALA A 42 15.03 15.71 0.53
CA ALA A 42 14.80 14.50 1.33
C ALA A 42 13.31 14.11 1.36
N ILE A 43 12.42 15.09 1.60
CA ILE A 43 10.97 14.87 1.60
C ILE A 43 10.51 14.41 0.21
N ALA A 44 10.97 15.04 -0.87
CA ALA A 44 10.59 14.65 -2.22
C ALA A 44 11.02 13.22 -2.57
N ALA A 45 12.20 12.79 -2.10
CA ALA A 45 12.67 11.42 -2.28
C ALA A 45 11.82 10.40 -1.50
N PHE A 46 11.46 10.73 -0.25
CA PHE A 46 10.53 9.94 0.55
C PHE A 46 9.15 9.86 -0.12
N GLU A 47 8.55 10.99 -0.51
CA GLU A 47 7.21 11.04 -1.08
C GLU A 47 7.10 10.23 -2.37
N LYS A 48 8.15 10.23 -3.20
CA LYS A 48 8.21 9.39 -4.41
C LYS A 48 8.13 7.89 -4.07
N GLN A 49 8.86 7.45 -3.05
CA GLN A 49 8.86 6.04 -2.62
C GLN A 49 7.52 5.66 -1.98
N MET A 50 7.04 6.50 -1.06
CA MET A 50 5.76 6.33 -0.38
C MET A 50 4.59 6.24 -1.37
N CYS A 51 4.51 7.13 -2.37
CA CYS A 51 3.44 7.11 -3.37
C CYS A 51 3.44 5.83 -4.21
N ASN A 52 4.61 5.34 -4.61
CA ASN A 52 4.71 4.09 -5.39
C ASN A 52 4.19 2.90 -4.59
N ARG A 53 4.66 2.74 -3.34
CA ARG A 53 4.18 1.68 -2.45
C ARG A 53 2.69 1.80 -2.18
N ALA A 54 2.20 2.99 -1.85
CA ALA A 54 0.79 3.22 -1.55
C ALA A 54 -0.11 2.86 -2.74
N ALA A 55 0.32 3.16 -3.97
CA ALA A 55 -0.43 2.81 -5.18
C ALA A 55 -0.57 1.29 -5.35
N GLU A 56 0.53 0.53 -5.17
CA GLU A 56 0.53 -0.93 -5.27
C GLU A 56 -0.40 -1.57 -4.23
N ILE A 57 -0.26 -1.18 -2.95
CA ILE A 57 -1.08 -1.73 -1.87
C ILE A 57 -2.56 -1.33 -2.03
N THR A 58 -2.84 -0.12 -2.49
CA THR A 58 -4.22 0.33 -2.76
C THR A 58 -4.85 -0.52 -3.87
N GLN A 59 -4.11 -0.87 -4.92
CA GLN A 59 -4.62 -1.71 -5.99
C GLN A 59 -4.99 -3.11 -5.49
N ILE A 60 -4.11 -3.75 -4.69
CA ILE A 60 -4.38 -5.05 -4.07
C ILE A 60 -5.61 -4.99 -3.17
N THR A 61 -5.68 -3.94 -2.34
CA THR A 61 -6.78 -3.71 -1.41
C THR A 61 -8.12 -3.57 -2.14
N LEU A 62 -8.15 -2.84 -3.26
CA LEU A 62 -9.36 -2.68 -4.07
C LEU A 62 -9.79 -4.00 -4.72
N ALA A 63 -8.83 -4.80 -5.22
CA ALA A 63 -9.13 -6.12 -5.77
C ALA A 63 -9.74 -7.04 -4.71
N TYR A 64 -9.18 -7.08 -3.50
CA TYR A 64 -9.74 -7.84 -2.38
C TYR A 64 -11.09 -7.31 -1.93
N THR A 65 -11.27 -5.99 -1.90
CA THR A 65 -12.57 -5.37 -1.59
C THR A 65 -13.64 -5.85 -2.56
N ALA A 66 -13.36 -5.83 -3.87
CA ALA A 66 -14.28 -6.28 -4.90
C ALA A 66 -14.58 -7.79 -4.81
N MET A 67 -13.55 -8.62 -4.56
CA MET A 67 -13.73 -10.07 -4.41
C MET A 67 -14.61 -10.42 -3.20
N LEU A 68 -14.27 -9.86 -2.03
CA LEU A 68 -14.92 -10.17 -0.75
C LEU A 68 -16.38 -9.67 -0.68
N HIS A 69 -16.74 -8.68 -1.49
CA HIS A 69 -18.10 -8.13 -1.56
C HIS A 69 -18.84 -8.47 -2.87
N SER A 70 -18.33 -9.45 -3.64
CA SER A 70 -19.04 -9.92 -4.83
C SER A 70 -20.19 -10.87 -4.48
N ASP A 71 -21.00 -11.25 -5.47
CA ASP A 71 -22.16 -12.13 -5.29
C ASP A 71 -21.79 -13.57 -4.87
N ASP A 72 -20.52 -13.97 -5.08
CA ASP A 72 -20.01 -15.30 -4.71
C ASP A 72 -18.64 -15.22 -4.01
N PRO A 73 -18.56 -14.63 -2.80
CA PRO A 73 -17.29 -14.29 -2.17
C PRO A 73 -16.59 -15.53 -1.59
N ILE A 74 -17.35 -16.56 -1.18
CA ILE A 74 -16.80 -17.77 -0.56
C ILE A 74 -16.09 -18.64 -1.61
N ASN A 75 -16.70 -18.88 -2.77
CA ASN A 75 -16.06 -19.70 -3.80
C ASN A 75 -14.81 -19.02 -4.37
N LYS A 76 -14.83 -17.69 -4.55
CA LYS A 76 -13.64 -16.92 -4.96
C LYS A 76 -12.51 -16.99 -3.92
N LEU A 77 -12.84 -16.92 -2.64
CA LEU A 77 -11.86 -17.07 -1.57
C LEU A 77 -11.25 -18.49 -1.56
N ILE A 78 -12.06 -19.52 -1.77
CA ILE A 78 -11.59 -20.90 -1.93
C ILE A 78 -10.68 -21.04 -3.15
N ALA A 79 -11.04 -20.43 -4.28
CA ALA A 79 -10.21 -20.44 -5.50
C ALA A 79 -8.84 -19.79 -5.28
N LEU A 80 -8.81 -18.63 -4.58
CA LEU A 80 -7.59 -17.94 -4.19
C LEU A 80 -6.64 -18.85 -3.39
N PHE A 81 -7.14 -19.55 -2.37
CA PHE A 81 -6.32 -20.47 -1.56
C PHE A 81 -5.90 -21.74 -2.30
N ASN A 82 -6.66 -22.15 -3.31
CA ASN A 82 -6.34 -23.29 -4.16
C ASN A 82 -5.35 -22.94 -5.29
N GLY A 83 -4.92 -21.67 -5.41
CA GLY A 83 -3.97 -21.23 -6.44
C GLY A 83 -4.52 -21.28 -7.86
N LEU A 84 -5.85 -21.30 -8.02
CA LEU A 84 -6.49 -21.26 -9.32
C LEU A 84 -6.66 -19.79 -9.71
N GLU A 85 -5.70 -19.25 -10.46
CA GLU A 85 -5.91 -18.00 -11.19
C GLU A 85 -7.05 -18.22 -12.19
N GLU A 86 -8.21 -17.59 -11.95
CA GLU A 86 -9.23 -17.46 -12.97
C GLU A 86 -8.62 -16.68 -14.14
N ASN A 87 -8.24 -17.39 -15.21
CA ASN A 87 -8.02 -16.80 -16.52
C ASN A 87 -9.33 -16.09 -16.93
N GLN A 88 -9.37 -14.77 -16.77
CA GLN A 88 -10.44 -13.93 -17.27
C GLN A 88 -10.15 -13.64 -18.75
N GLU A 89 -10.93 -14.27 -19.64
CA GLU A 89 -11.16 -13.81 -21.02
C GLU A 89 -11.92 -12.47 -21.03
#